data_AF-A0A0H4WYW5-F1
#
_entry.id   AF-A0A0H4WYW5-F1
#
_cell.length_a   1.000
_cell.length_b   1.000
_cell.length_c   1.000
_cell.angle_alpha   90.00
_cell.angle_beta   90.00
_cell.angle_gamma   90.00
#
_symmetry.space_group_name_H-M   'P 1'
#
loop_
_entity.id
_entity.type
_entity.pdbx_description
1 polymer ?
#
loop_
_entity_poly.entity_id
_entity_poly.type
_entity_poly.pdbx_seq_one_letter_code
_entity_poly.pdbx_strand_id
1 'polypeptide(L)'
;MMAHGREQRDMAEHQDWGRVVPAQEAWAHVEAAGTPEWRKELASWWRGVSGEDVLFHEGDLQADSLVVGPRPLIVSGSVRLKGLLQDGHAADHTLLVVLGDLEVENVATFSAMFIAGDVRIQGLLFGDSYGDDVFCVGGGLTARALIEQHHHIGVSGPLDVDVIVGDKLTSTEKPRKKLEPHEALLTGAFTVEDEDEGDITDSTVDRKGLLAKLRAGEPVLADTRLSPVEKAIAAVKEKLARGEQATRLTLAQKKLKAIPEEVFSLTSLESLTLDTNDIAEISPRIGELRALKSLSLESLPLTTLPEELCRLPALKKLSLRYCNHLKRLPDAFVELEALEELYLDVMALESFPEVLTRLPRLKKLWLWRFFKMTPGRVQGLVDGLGRMPTLTHAGFLQGELSALPGGLAPLARLKQFKLGLERIPQPEVKRLEAALPPGRLHVGY
;
A
#
# COMPACT_ATOMS: atom_id res chain seq x y z
N MET A 1 -13.32 40.89 5.81
CA MET A 1 -13.32 41.01 7.28
C MET A 1 -14.63 40.42 7.78
N MET A 2 -14.55 39.34 8.57
CA MET A 2 -15.62 38.75 9.42
C MET A 2 -16.84 38.12 8.74
N ALA A 3 -16.80 36.80 8.54
CA ALA A 3 -17.97 35.90 8.61
C ALA A 3 -17.54 34.41 8.58
N HIS A 4 -16.69 33.96 9.52
CA HIS A 4 -16.38 32.52 9.73
C HIS A 4 -16.26 32.26 11.23
N GLY A 5 -17.39 32.11 11.93
CA GLY A 5 -17.35 31.98 13.39
C GLY A 5 -18.62 31.47 14.05
N ARG A 6 -19.44 30.63 13.38
CA ARG A 6 -20.71 30.13 13.97
C ARG A 6 -21.11 28.68 13.64
N GLU A 7 -20.19 27.80 13.27
CA GLU A 7 -20.56 26.38 12.99
C GLU A 7 -19.68 25.33 13.72
N GLN A 8 -19.04 25.68 14.83
CA GLN A 8 -18.27 24.69 15.63
C GLN A 8 -18.57 24.72 17.14
N ARG A 9 -19.70 25.30 17.57
CA ARG A 9 -20.01 25.45 19.01
C ARG A 9 -21.25 24.72 19.53
N ASP A 10 -21.99 24.02 18.68
CA ASP A 10 -23.16 23.25 19.13
C ASP A 10 -22.88 21.77 18.86
N MET A 11 -22.50 21.01 19.89
CA MET A 11 -22.58 19.54 20.02
C MET A 11 -21.87 19.00 21.29
N ALA A 12 -21.18 19.83 22.09
CA ALA A 12 -20.81 19.47 23.45
C ALA A 12 -22.04 19.67 24.36
N GLU A 13 -23.06 18.82 24.24
CA GLU A 13 -23.96 18.59 25.36
C GLU A 13 -23.08 18.13 26.53
N HIS A 14 -23.09 18.86 27.64
CA HIS A 14 -22.53 18.39 28.90
C HIS A 14 -23.30 17.13 29.32
N GLN A 15 -22.93 15.97 28.77
CA GLN A 15 -23.35 14.68 29.32
C GLN A 15 -22.61 14.52 30.64
N ASP A 16 -23.34 14.74 31.72
CA ASP A 16 -22.86 14.53 33.08
C ASP A 16 -22.80 13.02 33.33
N TRP A 17 -21.65 12.41 33.02
CA TRP A 17 -21.45 10.97 33.10
C TRP A 17 -21.32 10.45 34.52
N GLY A 18 -21.38 11.29 35.55
CA GLY A 18 -21.24 10.88 36.93
C GLY A 18 -21.18 12.07 37.87
N ARG A 19 -21.18 11.82 39.18
CA ARG A 19 -21.02 12.90 40.15
C ARG A 19 -19.55 13.31 40.22
N VAL A 20 -19.30 14.59 40.44
CA VAL A 20 -17.96 15.09 40.72
C VAL A 20 -17.57 14.71 42.15
N VAL A 21 -16.42 14.05 42.32
CA VAL A 21 -15.86 13.64 43.61
C VAL A 21 -14.38 14.04 43.73
N PRO A 22 -13.86 14.20 44.96
CA PRO A 22 -12.43 14.35 45.18
C PRO A 22 -11.66 13.11 44.67
N ALA A 23 -10.48 13.32 44.07
CA ALA A 23 -9.63 12.23 43.59
C ALA A 23 -9.31 11.17 44.67
N GLN A 24 -9.19 11.57 45.95
CA GLN A 24 -8.97 10.64 47.04
C GLN A 24 -10.16 9.69 47.28
N GLU A 25 -11.40 10.18 47.15
CA GLU A 25 -12.60 9.35 47.25
C GLU A 25 -12.63 8.36 46.09
N ALA A 26 -12.42 8.84 44.86
CA ALA A 26 -12.41 8.00 43.66
C ALA A 26 -11.31 6.90 43.74
N TRP A 27 -10.13 7.23 44.26
CA TRP A 27 -9.03 6.28 44.45
C TRP A 27 -9.38 5.16 45.43
N ALA A 28 -10.11 5.45 46.51
CA ALA A 28 -10.51 4.43 47.48
C ALA A 28 -11.40 3.34 46.83
N HIS A 29 -12.25 3.72 45.87
CA HIS A 29 -13.03 2.76 45.09
C HIS A 29 -12.14 1.89 44.17
N VAL A 30 -11.13 2.49 43.53
CA VAL A 30 -10.14 1.76 42.72
C VAL A 30 -9.36 0.75 43.57
N GLU A 31 -8.94 1.15 44.77
CA GLU A 31 -8.21 0.27 45.70
C GLU A 31 -9.03 -0.94 46.13
N ALA A 32 -10.34 -0.76 46.31
CA ALA A 32 -11.26 -1.81 46.71
C ALA A 32 -11.56 -2.82 45.59
N ALA A 33 -11.49 -2.40 44.32
CA ALA A 33 -11.95 -3.21 43.18
C ALA A 33 -10.83 -3.90 42.36
N GLY A 34 -9.59 -3.39 42.38
CA GLY A 34 -8.58 -3.78 41.38
C GLY A 34 -7.71 -5.01 41.67
N THR A 35 -7.14 -5.61 40.62
CA THR A 35 -6.02 -6.57 40.69
C THR A 35 -4.67 -5.84 40.90
N PRO A 36 -3.62 -6.48 41.46
CA PRO A 36 -2.43 -5.78 41.96
C PRO A 36 -1.50 -5.17 40.90
N GLU A 37 -1.56 -5.64 39.65
CA GLU A 37 -0.57 -5.32 38.61
C GLU A 37 -0.87 -4.01 37.91
N TRP A 38 -2.07 -3.84 37.32
CA TRP A 38 -2.47 -2.58 36.70
C TRP A 38 -2.57 -1.42 37.70
N ARG A 39 -2.89 -1.69 38.98
CA ARG A 39 -2.91 -0.66 40.04
C ARG A 39 -1.56 0.04 40.21
N LYS A 40 -0.44 -0.67 40.00
CA LYS A 40 0.90 -0.07 40.07
C LYS A 40 1.13 0.90 38.92
N GLU A 41 0.69 0.55 37.71
CA GLU A 41 0.79 1.40 36.53
C GLU A 41 -0.14 2.61 36.63
N LEU A 42 -1.40 2.40 37.04
CA LEU A 42 -2.36 3.46 37.29
C LEU A 42 -1.83 4.44 38.34
N ALA A 43 -1.20 3.96 39.43
CA ALA A 43 -0.67 4.83 40.48
C ALA A 43 0.41 5.81 39.98
N SER A 44 1.09 5.51 38.88
CA SER A 44 2.03 6.45 38.24
C SER A 44 1.27 7.58 37.55
N TRP A 45 0.23 7.23 36.77
CA TRP A 45 -0.65 8.19 36.09
C TRP A 45 -1.48 9.02 37.06
N TRP A 46 -2.00 8.42 38.13
CA TRP A 46 -2.86 9.04 39.12
C TRP A 46 -2.20 10.20 39.87
N ARG A 47 -0.86 10.20 40.01
CA ARG A 47 -0.13 11.32 40.63
C ARG A 47 -0.33 12.63 39.86
N GLY A 48 -0.44 12.57 38.54
CA GLY A 48 -0.73 13.73 37.69
C GLY A 48 -2.15 14.26 37.81
N VAL A 49 -3.09 13.40 38.26
CA VAL A 49 -4.53 13.68 38.38
C VAL A 49 -4.93 14.15 39.79
N SER A 50 -4.06 13.94 40.78
CA SER A 50 -4.35 14.11 42.22
C SER A 50 -4.79 15.50 42.70
N GLY A 51 -4.79 16.52 41.82
CA GLY A 51 -5.28 17.88 42.10
C GLY A 51 -6.64 18.24 41.46
N GLU A 52 -7.26 17.35 40.69
CA GLU A 52 -8.49 17.63 39.92
C GLU A 52 -9.74 16.90 40.45
N ASP A 53 -10.90 17.48 40.13
CA ASP A 53 -12.23 16.89 40.33
C ASP A 53 -12.44 15.70 39.37
N VAL A 54 -12.77 14.52 39.91
CA VAL A 54 -12.99 13.28 39.14
C VAL A 54 -14.48 13.06 38.92
N LEU A 55 -14.88 12.64 37.72
CA LEU A 55 -16.23 12.16 37.46
C LEU A 55 -16.33 10.70 37.91
N PHE A 56 -17.27 10.41 38.79
CA PHE A 56 -17.50 9.07 39.31
C PHE A 56 -18.92 8.60 38.98
N HIS A 57 -19.00 7.55 38.17
CA HIS A 57 -20.24 6.87 37.80
C HIS A 57 -20.43 5.64 38.67
N GLU A 58 -21.54 5.61 39.42
CA GLU A 58 -21.91 4.45 40.24
C GLU A 58 -22.71 3.43 39.41
N GLY A 59 -22.21 2.19 39.34
CA GLY A 59 -22.85 1.08 38.64
C GLY A 59 -22.46 0.99 37.16
N ASP A 60 -23.30 0.30 36.39
CA ASP A 60 -23.08 0.06 34.97
C ASP A 60 -23.46 1.28 34.12
N LEU A 61 -22.60 1.66 33.17
CA LEU A 61 -22.83 2.75 32.23
C LEU A 61 -23.19 2.20 30.84
N GLN A 62 -24.33 2.61 30.31
CA GLN A 62 -24.79 2.26 28.96
C GLN A 62 -25.10 3.52 28.15
N ALA A 63 -24.53 3.62 26.95
CA ALA A 63 -24.77 4.74 26.05
C ALA A 63 -24.55 4.32 24.59
N ASP A 64 -24.99 5.15 23.64
CA ASP A 64 -24.68 4.92 22.22
C ASP A 64 -23.22 5.31 21.91
N SER A 65 -22.71 6.40 22.49
CA SER A 65 -21.31 6.83 22.41
C SER A 65 -20.89 7.48 23.73
N LEU A 66 -19.59 7.44 24.03
CA LEU A 66 -19.02 8.08 25.22
C LEU A 66 -17.83 8.94 24.81
N VAL A 67 -17.86 10.20 25.22
CA VAL A 67 -16.76 11.16 25.07
C VAL A 67 -16.21 11.45 26.46
N VAL A 68 -14.96 11.10 26.71
CA VAL A 68 -14.29 11.26 28.03
C VAL A 68 -13.38 12.48 27.99
N GLY A 69 -13.27 13.20 29.10
CA GLY A 69 -12.45 14.42 29.21
C GLY A 69 -13.30 15.70 29.23
N PRO A 70 -12.76 16.83 29.74
CA PRO A 70 -11.40 17.00 30.27
C PRO A 70 -11.14 16.31 31.61
N ARG A 71 -12.19 15.98 32.39
CA ARG A 71 -12.03 15.33 33.69
C ARG A 71 -11.82 13.82 33.53
N PRO A 72 -11.01 13.19 34.38
CA PRO A 72 -10.98 11.74 34.51
C PRO A 72 -12.36 11.18 34.82
N LEU A 73 -12.68 10.03 34.24
CA LEU A 73 -13.91 9.29 34.51
C LEU A 73 -13.58 7.94 35.14
N ILE A 74 -14.20 7.65 36.28
CA ILE A 74 -14.21 6.31 36.88
C ILE A 74 -15.63 5.76 36.85
N VAL A 75 -15.78 4.54 36.36
CA VAL A 75 -17.03 3.78 36.37
C VAL A 75 -16.88 2.58 37.31
N SER A 76 -17.74 2.50 38.33
CA SER A 76 -17.64 1.43 39.35
C SER A 76 -18.17 0.07 38.87
N GLY A 77 -19.00 0.05 37.82
CA GLY A 77 -19.48 -1.15 37.14
C GLY A 77 -18.88 -1.33 35.74
N SER A 78 -19.66 -1.99 34.87
CA SER A 78 -19.29 -2.27 33.48
C SER A 78 -19.74 -1.15 32.53
N VAL A 79 -19.03 -0.98 31.43
CA VAL A 79 -19.36 -0.02 30.37
C VAL A 79 -19.80 -0.76 29.12
N ARG A 80 -20.99 -0.44 28.58
CA ARG A 80 -21.48 -1.00 27.31
C ARG A 80 -21.87 0.11 26.34
N LEU A 81 -21.21 0.16 25.19
CA LEU A 81 -21.36 1.19 24.19
C LEU A 81 -21.67 0.58 22.82
N LYS A 82 -22.69 1.11 22.12
CA LYS A 82 -23.03 0.63 20.77
C LYS A 82 -22.19 1.25 19.65
N GLY A 83 -21.50 2.34 19.95
CA GLY A 83 -20.77 3.14 18.97
C GLY A 83 -19.36 3.46 19.46
N LEU A 84 -19.00 4.74 19.37
CA LEU A 84 -17.64 5.20 19.59
C LEU A 84 -17.40 5.58 21.06
N LEU A 85 -16.36 5.00 21.67
CA LEU A 85 -15.69 5.52 22.86
C LEU A 85 -14.52 6.39 22.40
N GLN A 86 -14.53 7.68 22.72
CA GLN A 86 -13.45 8.59 22.33
C GLN A 86 -13.03 9.56 23.41
N ASP A 87 -11.78 10.03 23.30
CA ASP A 87 -11.32 11.21 24.01
C ASP A 87 -11.95 12.48 23.42
N GLY A 88 -12.44 13.35 24.32
CA GLY A 88 -13.07 14.62 24.04
C GLY A 88 -12.15 15.82 24.17
N HIS A 89 -10.92 15.64 24.64
CA HIS A 89 -10.01 16.75 24.92
C HIS A 89 -8.71 16.65 24.11
N ALA A 90 -8.31 17.76 23.49
CA ALA A 90 -7.09 17.84 22.69
C ALA A 90 -5.81 18.00 23.54
N ALA A 91 -5.92 17.92 24.86
CA ALA A 91 -4.78 18.00 25.76
C ALA A 91 -4.50 16.61 26.28
N ASP A 92 -3.24 16.22 26.24
CA ASP A 92 -2.72 15.03 26.92
C ASP A 92 -3.31 14.97 28.35
N HIS A 93 -3.68 13.76 28.82
CA HIS A 93 -4.17 13.41 30.17
C HIS A 93 -5.66 13.00 30.33
N THR A 94 -6.37 12.60 29.27
CA THR A 94 -7.68 11.96 29.46
C THR A 94 -7.51 10.57 30.08
N LEU A 95 -8.17 10.33 31.21
CA LEU A 95 -8.13 9.08 31.97
C LEU A 95 -9.52 8.45 32.10
N LEU A 96 -9.63 7.20 31.68
CA LEU A 96 -10.81 6.35 31.91
C LEU A 96 -10.42 5.15 32.78
N VAL A 97 -11.14 4.93 33.87
CA VAL A 97 -11.03 3.72 34.69
C VAL A 97 -12.38 3.01 34.74
N VAL A 98 -12.43 1.74 34.37
CA VAL A 98 -13.62 0.89 34.47
C VAL A 98 -13.32 -0.28 35.38
N LEU A 99 -14.09 -0.39 36.47
CA LEU A 99 -13.88 -1.43 37.48
C LEU A 99 -14.59 -2.75 37.15
N GLY A 100 -15.47 -2.76 36.15
CA GLY A 100 -16.06 -3.96 35.54
C GLY A 100 -15.52 -4.26 34.13
N ASP A 101 -16.40 -4.79 33.28
CA ASP A 101 -16.10 -5.13 31.88
C ASP A 101 -16.31 -3.93 30.95
N LEU A 102 -15.64 -3.92 29.79
CA LEU A 102 -15.88 -2.95 28.71
C LEU A 102 -16.33 -3.66 27.44
N GLU A 103 -17.52 -3.34 26.95
CA GLU A 103 -18.02 -3.76 25.64
C GLU A 103 -18.29 -2.53 24.77
N VAL A 104 -17.67 -2.47 23.59
CA VAL A 104 -17.75 -1.29 22.71
C VAL A 104 -17.60 -1.68 21.25
N GLU A 105 -18.21 -0.90 20.35
CA GLU A 105 -18.02 -1.08 18.91
C GLU A 105 -16.64 -0.58 18.48
N ASN A 106 -16.31 0.68 18.72
CA ASN A 106 -15.00 1.26 18.38
C ASN A 106 -14.44 2.09 19.54
N VAL A 107 -13.12 2.06 19.69
CA VAL A 107 -12.37 2.93 20.61
C VAL A 107 -11.43 3.80 19.80
N ALA A 108 -11.50 5.11 19.98
CA ALA A 108 -10.55 6.05 19.40
C ALA A 108 -9.93 6.93 20.49
N THR A 109 -8.60 6.89 20.58
CA THR A 109 -7.73 7.85 21.26
C THR A 109 -8.00 8.00 22.75
N PHE A 110 -7.05 7.61 23.61
CA PHE A 110 -7.06 7.87 25.05
C PHE A 110 -5.62 8.01 25.52
N SER A 111 -5.34 9.00 26.39
CA SER A 111 -4.04 9.07 27.05
C SER A 111 -3.84 7.88 28.00
N ALA A 112 -4.85 7.55 28.79
CA ALA A 112 -4.80 6.39 29.66
C ALA A 112 -6.17 5.73 29.87
N MET A 113 -6.20 4.40 29.69
CA MET A 113 -7.40 3.60 29.92
C MET A 113 -7.05 2.36 30.75
N PHE A 114 -7.79 2.14 31.82
CA PHE A 114 -7.58 1.01 32.73
C PHE A 114 -8.90 0.27 32.95
N ILE A 115 -8.95 -1.00 32.54
CA ILE A 115 -10.14 -1.83 32.65
C ILE A 115 -9.81 -3.02 33.54
N ALA A 116 -10.55 -3.20 34.63
CA ALA A 116 -10.29 -4.27 35.59
C ALA A 116 -10.78 -5.64 35.07
N GLY A 117 -11.90 -5.67 34.36
CA GLY A 117 -12.51 -6.88 33.81
C GLY A 117 -12.11 -7.19 32.37
N ASP A 118 -12.99 -7.89 31.66
CA ASP A 118 -12.81 -8.28 30.26
C ASP A 118 -13.14 -7.11 29.32
N VAL A 119 -12.41 -7.03 28.20
CA VAL A 119 -12.63 -6.05 27.13
C VAL A 119 -13.05 -6.74 25.85
N ARG A 120 -14.17 -6.30 25.26
CA ARG A 120 -14.63 -6.71 23.94
C ARG A 120 -14.82 -5.51 23.03
N ILE A 121 -14.02 -5.44 21.96
CA ILE A 121 -14.07 -4.41 20.91
C ILE A 121 -14.49 -5.07 19.60
N GLN A 122 -15.70 -4.79 19.11
CA GLN A 122 -16.23 -5.46 17.92
C GLN A 122 -15.56 -4.96 16.62
N GLY A 123 -15.28 -3.67 16.56
CA GLY A 123 -14.60 -3.00 15.46
C GLY A 123 -13.11 -2.85 15.75
N LEU A 124 -12.67 -1.63 16.05
CA LEU A 124 -11.25 -1.31 16.20
C LEU A 124 -10.93 -0.51 17.45
N LEU A 125 -9.69 -0.67 17.92
CA LEU A 125 -9.02 0.28 18.81
C LEU A 125 -8.00 1.07 18.02
N PHE A 126 -8.02 2.39 18.15
CA PHE A 126 -7.08 3.29 17.48
C PHE A 126 -6.48 4.30 18.46
N GLY A 127 -5.16 4.47 18.38
CA GLY A 127 -4.42 5.46 19.14
C GLY A 127 -3.91 6.64 18.31
N ASP A 128 -4.13 7.88 18.76
CA ASP A 128 -3.69 9.11 18.05
C ASP A 128 -2.84 10.05 18.92
N SER A 129 -2.59 9.78 20.20
CA SER A 129 -1.81 10.75 20.97
C SER A 129 -0.34 10.73 20.54
N TYR A 130 0.33 11.86 20.78
CA TYR A 130 1.76 12.03 20.58
C TYR A 130 2.57 11.61 21.83
N GLY A 131 2.06 10.68 22.65
CA GLY A 131 2.63 10.27 23.93
C GLY A 131 2.73 8.76 24.17
N ASP A 132 3.29 8.38 25.32
CA ASP A 132 3.30 7.00 25.83
C ASP A 132 1.94 6.65 26.43
N ASP A 133 0.92 6.58 25.57
CA ASP A 133 -0.42 6.25 26.01
C ASP A 133 -0.47 4.82 26.56
N VAL A 134 -1.30 4.62 27.58
CA VAL A 134 -1.38 3.35 28.29
C VAL A 134 -2.79 2.79 28.21
N PHE A 135 -2.89 1.54 27.75
CA PHE A 135 -4.14 0.79 27.83
C PHE A 135 -3.91 -0.54 28.55
N CYS A 136 -4.42 -0.66 29.77
CA CYS A 136 -4.27 -1.86 30.58
C CYS A 136 -5.59 -2.60 30.76
N VAL A 137 -5.55 -3.90 30.51
CA VAL A 137 -6.68 -4.82 30.65
C VAL A 137 -6.33 -5.88 31.70
N GLY A 138 -7.05 -5.87 32.81
CA GLY A 138 -6.89 -6.83 33.90
C GLY A 138 -7.44 -8.22 33.55
N GLY A 139 -8.52 -8.28 32.77
CA GLY A 139 -9.10 -9.52 32.23
C GLY A 139 -8.54 -9.88 30.85
N GLY A 140 -9.38 -10.55 30.04
CA GLY A 140 -9.08 -10.88 28.65
C GLY A 140 -9.44 -9.76 27.67
N LEU A 141 -8.76 -9.72 26.53
CA LEU A 141 -9.03 -8.76 25.45
C LEU A 141 -9.45 -9.51 24.18
N THR A 142 -10.67 -9.25 23.72
CA THR A 142 -11.18 -9.69 22.42
C THR A 142 -11.34 -8.49 21.50
N ALA A 143 -10.68 -8.49 20.33
CA ALA A 143 -10.83 -7.42 19.34
C ALA A 143 -10.65 -7.90 17.90
N ARG A 144 -11.41 -7.31 16.96
CA ARG A 144 -11.21 -7.60 15.53
C ARG A 144 -9.92 -6.95 14.99
N ALA A 145 -9.61 -5.73 15.41
CA ALA A 145 -8.37 -5.08 15.05
C ALA A 145 -7.87 -4.14 16.16
N LEU A 146 -6.57 -4.18 16.42
CA LEU A 146 -5.87 -3.19 17.24
C LEU A 146 -4.92 -2.40 16.35
N ILE A 147 -5.15 -1.09 16.25
CA ILE A 147 -4.28 -0.16 15.54
C ILE A 147 -3.51 0.62 16.59
N GLU A 148 -2.36 0.08 16.92
CA GLU A 148 -1.45 0.62 17.90
C GLU A 148 -0.44 1.50 17.16
N GLN A 149 -0.68 2.81 17.19
CA GLN A 149 0.35 3.79 16.90
C GLN A 149 0.60 4.59 18.18
N HIS A 150 1.62 4.16 18.93
CA HIS A 150 2.16 4.78 20.14
C HIS A 150 1.57 4.32 21.49
N HIS A 151 0.47 3.56 21.53
CA HIS A 151 -0.11 2.99 22.76
C HIS A 151 0.63 1.75 23.28
N HIS A 152 1.06 1.78 24.53
CA HIS A 152 1.45 0.59 25.25
C HIS A 152 0.21 -0.16 25.73
N ILE A 153 -0.12 -1.27 25.05
CA ILE A 153 -1.28 -2.10 25.41
C ILE A 153 -0.79 -3.27 26.27
N GLY A 154 -1.24 -3.33 27.52
CA GLY A 154 -0.95 -4.41 28.46
C GLY A 154 -2.19 -5.27 28.73
N VAL A 155 -2.11 -6.58 28.48
CA VAL A 155 -3.21 -7.52 28.73
C VAL A 155 -2.74 -8.62 29.68
N SER A 156 -3.37 -8.71 30.86
CA SER A 156 -3.05 -9.71 31.88
C SER A 156 -3.72 -11.07 31.62
N GLY A 157 -4.90 -11.08 31.00
CA GLY A 157 -5.67 -12.30 30.70
C GLY A 157 -5.49 -12.83 29.26
N PRO A 158 -6.41 -13.71 28.81
CA PRO A 158 -6.40 -14.27 27.46
C PRO A 158 -6.51 -13.20 26.36
N LEU A 159 -5.96 -13.47 25.18
CA LEU A 159 -5.97 -12.56 24.04
C LEU A 159 -6.61 -13.23 22.83
N ASP A 160 -7.76 -12.72 22.38
CA ASP A 160 -8.38 -13.10 21.10
C ASP A 160 -8.44 -11.88 20.17
N VAL A 161 -7.31 -11.60 19.52
CA VAL A 161 -7.16 -10.47 18.60
C VAL A 161 -6.85 -10.97 17.19
N ASP A 162 -7.73 -10.67 16.24
CA ASP A 162 -7.59 -11.11 14.85
C ASP A 162 -6.41 -10.43 14.14
N VAL A 163 -6.29 -9.10 14.29
CA VAL A 163 -5.30 -8.28 13.60
C VAL A 163 -4.69 -7.26 14.56
N ILE A 164 -3.37 -7.10 14.49
CA ILE A 164 -2.66 -5.96 15.04
C ILE A 164 -1.93 -5.20 13.93
N VAL A 165 -1.97 -3.87 13.99
CA VAL A 165 -1.10 -2.94 13.28
C VAL A 165 -0.28 -2.23 14.35
N GLY A 166 1.04 -2.39 14.35
CA GLY A 166 1.93 -1.90 15.42
C GLY A 166 2.59 -3.00 16.24
N ASP A 167 3.35 -2.58 17.25
CA ASP A 167 4.40 -3.40 17.89
C ASP A 167 4.37 -3.36 19.43
N LYS A 168 3.62 -2.45 20.05
CA LYS A 168 3.63 -2.22 21.51
C LYS A 168 2.52 -2.97 22.27
N LEU A 169 2.18 -4.18 21.83
CA LEU A 169 1.30 -5.09 22.59
C LEU A 169 2.13 -5.99 23.52
N THR A 170 1.86 -5.90 24.82
CA THR A 170 2.43 -6.78 25.86
C THR A 170 1.34 -7.71 26.39
N SER A 171 1.42 -8.99 26.01
CA SER A 171 0.48 -10.04 26.40
C SER A 171 1.18 -11.40 26.47
N THR A 172 0.57 -12.35 27.18
CA THR A 172 1.05 -13.74 27.27
C THR A 172 0.83 -14.53 25.97
N GLU A 173 -0.25 -14.19 25.26
CA GLU A 173 -0.63 -14.74 23.96
C GLU A 173 -0.32 -13.75 22.83
N LYS A 174 -0.37 -14.20 21.56
CA LYS A 174 -0.07 -13.37 20.38
C LYS A 174 -1.33 -13.15 19.55
N PRO A 175 -1.47 -11.98 18.89
CA PRO A 175 -2.54 -11.77 17.92
C PRO A 175 -2.39 -12.71 16.73
N ARG A 176 -3.51 -13.01 16.04
CA ARG A 176 -3.51 -13.99 14.93
C ARG A 176 -2.73 -13.51 13.72
N LYS A 177 -2.75 -12.20 13.42
CA LYS A 177 -2.02 -11.58 12.32
C LYS A 177 -1.43 -10.24 12.75
N LYS A 178 -0.20 -9.96 12.31
CA LYS A 178 0.41 -8.63 12.31
C LYS A 178 0.41 -8.13 10.87
N LEU A 179 -0.13 -6.93 10.64
CA LEU A 179 -0.34 -6.35 9.32
C LEU A 179 0.13 -4.89 9.30
N GLU A 180 0.45 -4.40 8.11
CA GLU A 180 0.69 -2.97 7.88
C GLU A 180 -0.65 -2.19 7.78
N PRO A 181 -0.65 -0.85 7.98
CA PRO A 181 -1.87 -0.05 7.89
C PRO A 181 -2.67 -0.27 6.61
N HIS A 182 -2.03 -0.27 5.44
CA HIS A 182 -2.70 -0.50 4.14
C HIS A 182 -3.27 -1.92 3.96
N GLU A 183 -2.81 -2.89 4.76
CA GLU A 183 -3.35 -4.25 4.74
C GLU A 183 -4.57 -4.41 5.64
N ALA A 184 -4.62 -3.66 6.74
CA ALA A 184 -5.70 -3.73 7.72
C ALA A 184 -6.83 -2.73 7.45
N LEU A 185 -6.55 -1.61 6.78
CA LEU A 185 -7.44 -0.45 6.69
C LEU A 185 -7.91 -0.15 5.26
N LEU A 186 -9.12 0.39 5.16
CA LEU A 186 -9.69 0.89 3.91
C LEU A 186 -9.07 2.25 3.53
N THR A 187 -9.18 2.60 2.24
CA THR A 187 -8.62 3.83 1.70
C THR A 187 -9.19 5.07 2.42
N GLY A 188 -8.34 6.05 2.71
CA GLY A 188 -8.68 7.22 3.52
C GLY A 188 -8.61 6.99 5.04
N ALA A 189 -8.13 5.82 5.48
CA ALA A 189 -7.71 5.57 6.86
C ALA A 189 -6.19 5.30 6.97
N PHE A 190 -5.46 5.37 5.85
CA PHE A 190 -4.01 5.31 5.79
C PHE A 190 -3.47 6.25 4.71
N THR A 191 -2.24 6.73 4.89
CA THR A 191 -1.43 7.47 3.94
C THR A 191 -0.31 6.57 3.40
N VAL A 192 0.16 6.88 2.19
CA VAL A 192 1.29 6.20 1.54
C VAL A 192 2.40 7.24 1.38
N GLU A 193 3.61 6.94 1.82
CA GLU A 193 4.71 7.92 1.80
C GLU A 193 5.37 8.07 0.42
N ASP A 194 5.21 7.09 -0.48
CA ASP A 194 5.74 7.16 -1.85
C ASP A 194 4.70 6.68 -2.88
N GLU A 195 4.28 7.57 -3.80
CA GLU A 195 3.42 7.23 -4.96
C GLU A 195 4.23 6.67 -6.15
N ASP A 196 5.53 6.42 -5.98
CA ASP A 196 6.39 5.98 -7.09
C ASP A 196 6.34 4.45 -7.27
N GLU A 197 5.52 4.04 -8.24
CA GLU A 197 5.53 2.73 -8.90
C GLU A 197 5.28 1.48 -8.03
N GLY A 198 4.03 1.36 -7.57
CA GLY A 198 3.28 0.10 -7.77
C GLY A 198 3.24 -0.90 -6.62
N ASP A 199 4.05 -0.75 -5.57
CA ASP A 199 3.85 -1.46 -4.32
C ASP A 199 3.84 -0.46 -3.14
N ILE A 200 2.76 -0.48 -2.36
CA ILE A 200 2.68 0.29 -1.12
C ILE A 200 3.60 -0.41 -0.12
N THR A 201 4.85 0.06 -0.03
CA THR A 201 5.84 -0.51 0.89
C THR A 201 5.92 0.24 2.21
N ASP A 202 5.52 1.52 2.21
CA ASP A 202 5.49 2.35 3.41
C ASP A 202 4.12 3.03 3.53
N SER A 203 3.36 2.64 4.56
CA SER A 203 2.05 3.20 4.84
C SER A 203 1.93 3.55 6.30
N THR A 204 1.37 4.72 6.57
CA THR A 204 1.11 5.22 7.91
C THR A 204 -0.39 5.38 8.12
N VAL A 205 -0.88 5.30 9.35
CA VAL A 205 -2.30 5.51 9.62
C VAL A 205 -2.67 6.98 9.38
N ASP A 206 -3.70 7.24 8.57
CA ASP A 206 -4.26 8.57 8.39
C ASP A 206 -5.16 8.84 9.60
N ARG A 207 -4.55 9.33 10.68
CA ARG A 207 -5.21 9.56 11.96
C ARG A 207 -6.49 10.38 11.83
N LYS A 208 -6.41 11.49 11.07
CA LYS A 208 -7.52 12.42 10.86
C LYS A 208 -8.60 11.78 9.99
N GLY A 209 -8.22 11.10 8.91
CA GLY A 209 -9.14 10.38 8.03
C GLY A 209 -9.85 9.25 8.75
N LEU A 210 -9.11 8.43 9.51
CA LEU A 210 -9.64 7.31 10.30
C LEU A 210 -10.64 7.79 11.36
N LEU A 211 -10.29 8.84 12.13
CA LEU A 211 -11.19 9.39 13.15
C LEU A 211 -12.47 9.98 12.52
N ALA A 212 -12.35 10.67 11.38
CA ALA A 212 -13.51 11.20 10.67
C ALA A 212 -14.44 10.08 10.19
N LYS A 213 -13.87 8.99 9.65
CA LYS A 213 -14.63 7.81 9.22
C LYS A 213 -15.33 7.10 10.37
N LEU A 214 -14.64 6.91 11.50
CA LEU A 214 -15.22 6.35 12.71
C LEU A 214 -16.41 7.17 13.22
N ARG A 215 -16.28 8.50 13.26
CA ARG A 215 -17.37 9.41 13.66
C ARG A 215 -18.55 9.38 12.68
N ALA A 216 -18.30 9.13 11.41
CA ALA A 216 -19.33 8.98 10.39
C ALA A 216 -19.96 7.57 10.36
N GLY A 217 -19.45 6.62 11.16
CA GLY A 217 -19.88 5.22 11.12
C GLY A 217 -19.50 4.50 9.82
N GLU A 218 -18.51 5.01 9.09
CA GLU A 218 -18.00 4.40 7.87
C GLU A 218 -17.17 3.14 8.19
N PRO A 219 -17.21 2.11 7.32
CA PRO A 219 -16.30 0.98 7.46
C PRO A 219 -14.86 1.46 7.25
N VAL A 220 -13.97 0.98 8.12
CA VAL A 220 -12.55 1.35 8.14
C VAL A 220 -11.63 0.15 8.11
N LEU A 221 -12.09 -1.03 8.52
CA LEU A 221 -11.33 -2.28 8.43
C LEU A 221 -11.53 -2.92 7.06
N ALA A 222 -10.42 -3.23 6.40
CA ALA A 222 -10.42 -4.05 5.19
C ALA A 222 -10.79 -5.51 5.53
N ASP A 223 -11.20 -6.29 4.51
CA ASP A 223 -11.32 -7.74 4.71
C ASP A 223 -9.93 -8.36 4.82
N THR A 224 -9.49 -8.59 6.05
CA THR A 224 -8.17 -9.13 6.38
C THR A 224 -8.03 -10.63 6.10
N ARG A 225 -9.10 -11.28 5.62
CA ARG A 225 -9.06 -12.65 5.10
C ARG A 225 -8.57 -12.70 3.66
N LEU A 226 -8.76 -11.61 2.91
CA LEU A 226 -8.30 -11.52 1.52
C LEU A 226 -6.78 -11.35 1.47
N SER A 227 -6.16 -12.08 0.55
CA SER A 227 -4.76 -11.91 0.17
C SER A 227 -4.52 -10.53 -0.48
N PRO A 228 -3.27 -10.03 -0.52
CA PRO A 228 -2.95 -8.77 -1.20
C PRO A 228 -3.42 -8.73 -2.67
N VAL A 229 -3.39 -9.88 -3.35
CA VAL A 229 -3.85 -10.03 -4.74
C VAL A 229 -5.36 -9.84 -4.84
N GLU A 230 -6.13 -10.51 -3.98
CA GLU A 230 -7.60 -10.37 -3.94
C GLU A 230 -8.02 -8.94 -3.59
N LYS A 231 -7.31 -8.28 -2.66
CA LYS A 231 -7.53 -6.87 -2.32
C LYS A 231 -7.28 -5.96 -3.51
N ALA A 232 -6.17 -6.13 -4.23
CA ALA A 232 -5.85 -5.34 -5.42
C ALA A 232 -6.92 -5.50 -6.51
N ILE A 233 -7.39 -6.72 -6.74
CA ILE A 233 -8.47 -7.01 -7.69
C ILE A 233 -9.79 -6.40 -7.23
N ALA A 234 -10.14 -6.52 -5.95
CA ALA A 234 -11.36 -5.95 -5.38
C ALA A 234 -11.38 -4.42 -5.48
N ALA A 235 -10.27 -3.76 -5.18
CA ALA A 235 -10.12 -2.31 -5.29
C ALA A 235 -10.33 -1.83 -6.74
N VAL A 236 -9.79 -2.56 -7.73
CA VAL A 236 -10.04 -2.25 -9.14
C VAL A 236 -11.51 -2.46 -9.50
N LYS A 237 -12.15 -3.55 -9.06
CA LYS A 237 -13.58 -3.80 -9.28
C LYS A 237 -14.46 -2.69 -8.71
N GLU A 238 -14.12 -2.18 -7.54
CA GLU A 238 -14.85 -1.08 -6.90
C GLU A 238 -14.71 0.23 -7.70
N LYS A 239 -13.49 0.58 -8.13
CA LYS A 239 -13.25 1.76 -8.99
C LYS A 239 -14.03 1.66 -10.30
N LEU A 240 -14.08 0.47 -10.90
CA LEU A 240 -14.89 0.21 -12.10
C LEU A 240 -16.38 0.39 -11.82
N ALA A 241 -16.88 -0.08 -10.68
CA ALA A 241 -18.28 0.11 -10.28
C ALA A 241 -18.64 1.59 -10.07
N ARG A 242 -17.67 2.41 -9.66
CA ARG A 242 -17.81 3.87 -9.54
C ARG A 242 -17.69 4.63 -10.87
N GLY A 243 -17.42 3.95 -11.98
CA GLY A 243 -17.31 4.57 -13.31
C GLY A 243 -16.02 5.35 -13.54
N GLU A 244 -14.99 5.13 -12.72
CA GLU A 244 -13.68 5.75 -12.91
C GLU A 244 -13.01 5.25 -14.20
N GLN A 245 -12.53 6.18 -15.04
CA GLN A 245 -11.79 5.84 -16.26
C GLN A 245 -10.28 5.74 -15.96
N ALA A 246 -9.62 4.78 -16.60
CA ALA A 246 -8.21 4.38 -16.42
C ALA A 246 -7.89 3.61 -15.13
N THR A 247 -8.37 2.36 -15.05
CA THR A 247 -7.96 1.42 -14.01
C THR A 247 -6.60 0.79 -14.30
N ARG A 248 -5.73 0.82 -13.28
CA ARG A 248 -4.41 0.17 -13.26
C ARG A 248 -4.42 -0.93 -12.19
N LEU A 249 -3.82 -2.07 -12.49
CA LEU A 249 -3.65 -3.18 -11.55
C LEU A 249 -2.17 -3.56 -11.50
N THR A 250 -1.58 -3.46 -10.32
CA THR A 250 -0.22 -3.94 -10.05
C THR A 250 -0.29 -5.19 -9.19
N LEU A 251 0.30 -6.27 -9.69
CA LEU A 251 0.48 -7.55 -9.00
C LEU A 251 1.96 -7.94 -8.98
N ALA A 252 2.86 -6.96 -8.92
CA ALA A 252 4.28 -7.20 -8.87
C ALA A 252 4.68 -7.90 -7.55
N GLN A 253 5.71 -8.75 -7.61
CA GLN A 253 6.31 -9.38 -6.41
C GLN A 253 5.33 -10.18 -5.52
N LYS A 254 4.25 -10.73 -6.10
CA LYS A 254 3.23 -11.50 -5.35
C LYS A 254 3.44 -13.02 -5.40
N LYS A 255 4.61 -13.49 -5.89
CA LYS A 255 4.97 -14.93 -6.02
C LYS A 255 3.92 -15.73 -6.81
N LEU A 256 3.29 -15.08 -7.79
CA LEU A 256 2.25 -15.68 -8.61
C LEU A 256 2.86 -16.71 -9.55
N LYS A 257 2.24 -17.89 -9.65
CA LYS A 257 2.59 -18.92 -10.66
C LYS A 257 1.78 -18.80 -11.94
N ALA A 258 0.65 -18.11 -11.87
CA ALA A 258 -0.25 -17.81 -12.98
C ALA A 258 -0.98 -16.49 -12.69
N ILE A 259 -1.51 -15.86 -13.74
CA ILE A 259 -2.41 -14.71 -13.61
C ILE A 259 -3.73 -15.21 -13.00
N PRO A 260 -4.23 -14.63 -11.88
CA PRO A 260 -5.50 -15.03 -11.29
C PRO A 260 -6.67 -14.89 -12.27
N GLU A 261 -7.60 -15.85 -12.27
CA GLU A 261 -8.72 -15.91 -13.22
C GLU A 261 -9.60 -14.66 -13.20
N GLU A 262 -9.75 -14.04 -12.04
CA GLU A 262 -10.54 -12.85 -11.82
C GLU A 262 -9.97 -11.63 -12.56
N VAL A 263 -8.66 -11.60 -12.86
CA VAL A 263 -8.04 -10.50 -13.61
C VAL A 263 -8.64 -10.41 -15.01
N PHE A 264 -8.92 -11.54 -15.68
CA PHE A 264 -9.47 -11.57 -17.03
C PHE A 264 -10.89 -10.98 -17.12
N SER A 265 -11.61 -10.92 -16.01
CA SER A 265 -12.93 -10.26 -15.94
C SER A 265 -12.85 -8.73 -15.99
N LEU A 266 -11.67 -8.14 -15.76
CA LEU A 266 -11.44 -6.70 -15.72
C LEU A 266 -11.25 -6.13 -17.14
N THR A 267 -12.25 -6.30 -18.01
CA THR A 267 -12.16 -5.98 -19.45
C THR A 267 -11.88 -4.50 -19.77
N SER A 268 -12.15 -3.60 -18.81
CA SER A 268 -11.84 -2.16 -18.88
C SER A 268 -10.46 -1.78 -18.31
N LEU A 269 -9.65 -2.76 -17.89
CA LEU A 269 -8.31 -2.53 -17.33
C LEU A 269 -7.38 -1.94 -18.40
N GLU A 270 -6.71 -0.83 -18.09
CA GLU A 270 -5.85 -0.12 -19.05
C GLU A 270 -4.35 -0.40 -18.82
N SER A 271 -3.96 -0.74 -17.59
CA SER A 271 -2.57 -1.07 -17.26
C SER A 271 -2.50 -2.28 -16.34
N LEU A 272 -1.64 -3.23 -16.67
CA LEU A 272 -1.37 -4.42 -15.88
C LEU A 272 0.14 -4.59 -15.69
N THR A 273 0.57 -4.70 -14.44
CA THR A 273 1.97 -4.97 -14.07
C THR A 273 2.04 -6.31 -13.33
N LEU A 274 2.82 -7.25 -13.88
CA LEU A 274 2.99 -8.61 -13.35
C LEU A 274 4.46 -8.89 -12.96
N ASP A 275 5.25 -7.85 -12.79
CA ASP A 275 6.70 -7.95 -12.72
C ASP A 275 7.18 -8.78 -11.51
N THR A 276 8.30 -9.49 -11.68
CA THR A 276 8.95 -10.25 -10.60
C THR A 276 8.00 -11.26 -9.93
N ASN A 277 7.37 -12.12 -10.75
CA ASN A 277 6.59 -13.28 -10.31
C ASN A 277 7.14 -14.57 -10.94
N ASP A 278 6.60 -15.72 -10.53
CA ASP A 278 6.98 -17.06 -11.02
C ASP A 278 6.08 -17.55 -12.17
N ILE A 279 5.53 -16.61 -12.97
CA ILE A 279 4.62 -16.90 -14.09
C ILE A 279 5.44 -17.42 -15.27
N ALA A 280 5.41 -18.73 -15.50
CA ALA A 280 6.14 -19.39 -16.59
C ALA A 280 5.46 -19.24 -17.96
N GLU A 281 4.13 -19.08 -17.96
CA GLU A 281 3.30 -18.98 -19.17
C GLU A 281 2.22 -17.91 -18.98
N ILE A 282 2.01 -17.07 -20.01
CA ILE A 282 0.89 -16.13 -20.04
C ILE A 282 -0.31 -16.86 -20.64
N SER A 283 -1.42 -16.90 -19.92
CA SER A 283 -2.67 -17.49 -20.41
C SER A 283 -3.17 -16.77 -21.67
N PRO A 284 -3.67 -17.49 -22.70
CA PRO A 284 -4.36 -16.91 -23.86
C PRO A 284 -5.49 -15.94 -23.49
N ARG A 285 -6.10 -16.12 -22.31
CA ARG A 285 -7.14 -15.22 -21.78
C ARG A 285 -6.68 -13.78 -21.59
N ILE A 286 -5.37 -13.50 -21.65
CA ILE A 286 -4.86 -12.12 -21.70
C ILE A 286 -5.53 -11.30 -22.82
N GLY A 287 -5.92 -11.94 -23.93
CA GLY A 287 -6.66 -11.30 -25.02
C GLY A 287 -8.07 -10.80 -24.68
N GLU A 288 -8.62 -11.18 -23.52
CA GLU A 288 -9.91 -10.67 -23.00
C GLU A 288 -9.78 -9.23 -22.49
N LEU A 289 -8.58 -8.78 -22.12
CA LEU A 289 -8.29 -7.43 -21.62
C LEU A 289 -8.22 -6.41 -22.78
N ARG A 290 -9.33 -6.24 -23.51
CA ARG A 290 -9.37 -5.45 -24.75
C ARG A 290 -9.03 -3.97 -24.59
N ALA A 291 -9.22 -3.42 -23.39
CA ALA A 291 -8.85 -2.03 -23.08
C ALA A 291 -7.38 -1.84 -22.67
N LEU A 292 -6.59 -2.92 -22.58
CA LEU A 292 -5.23 -2.88 -22.06
C LEU A 292 -4.30 -2.08 -22.98
N LYS A 293 -3.75 -0.98 -22.46
CA LYS A 293 -2.83 -0.07 -23.15
C LYS A 293 -1.38 -0.28 -22.75
N SER A 294 -1.14 -0.74 -21.53
CA SER A 294 0.20 -0.98 -20.99
C SER A 294 0.27 -2.33 -20.30
N LEU A 295 1.26 -3.15 -20.66
CA LEU A 295 1.52 -4.45 -20.06
C LEU A 295 2.99 -4.57 -19.68
N SER A 296 3.27 -4.82 -18.40
CA SER A 296 4.60 -5.11 -17.88
C SER A 296 4.67 -6.58 -17.44
N LEU A 297 5.63 -7.31 -18.01
CA LEU A 297 5.89 -8.73 -17.78
C LEU A 297 7.36 -8.96 -17.38
N GLU A 298 7.94 -8.01 -16.65
CA GLU A 298 9.37 -7.99 -16.39
C GLU A 298 9.79 -9.07 -15.39
N SER A 299 11.01 -9.56 -15.55
CA SER A 299 11.61 -10.55 -14.63
C SER A 299 10.75 -11.82 -14.47
N LEU A 300 9.97 -12.18 -15.50
CA LEU A 300 9.22 -13.43 -15.54
C LEU A 300 10.04 -14.56 -16.21
N PRO A 301 9.88 -15.82 -15.78
CA PRO A 301 10.56 -16.98 -16.38
C PRO A 301 9.94 -17.43 -17.72
N LEU A 302 9.43 -16.49 -18.53
CA LEU A 302 8.73 -16.76 -19.79
C LEU A 302 9.66 -17.38 -20.83
N THR A 303 9.21 -18.45 -21.47
CA THR A 303 9.88 -19.06 -22.62
C THR A 303 9.25 -18.66 -23.95
N THR A 304 7.95 -18.36 -23.94
CA THR A 304 7.13 -17.97 -25.10
C THR A 304 6.06 -16.95 -24.68
N LEU A 305 5.33 -16.40 -25.65
CA LEU A 305 4.17 -15.53 -25.46
C LEU A 305 3.00 -16.06 -26.30
N PRO A 306 1.75 -16.02 -25.80
CA PRO A 306 0.57 -16.47 -26.55
C PRO A 306 0.24 -15.53 -27.72
N GLU A 307 -0.37 -16.05 -28.77
CA GLU A 307 -0.79 -15.25 -29.94
C GLU A 307 -1.84 -14.20 -29.55
N GLU A 308 -2.68 -14.52 -28.56
CA GLU A 308 -3.75 -13.64 -28.08
C GLU A 308 -3.22 -12.35 -27.47
N LEU A 309 -2.03 -12.36 -26.85
CA LEU A 309 -1.35 -11.13 -26.42
C LEU A 309 -1.05 -10.24 -27.62
N CYS A 310 -0.67 -10.85 -28.74
CA CYS A 310 -0.33 -10.13 -29.96
C CYS A 310 -1.56 -9.53 -30.66
N ARG A 311 -2.78 -9.92 -30.27
CA ARG A 311 -4.06 -9.44 -30.81
C ARG A 311 -4.73 -8.37 -29.94
N LEU A 312 -4.05 -7.89 -28.90
CA LEU A 312 -4.59 -6.85 -28.02
C LEU A 312 -4.75 -5.52 -28.78
N PRO A 313 -5.99 -5.04 -29.02
CA PRO A 313 -6.25 -3.97 -29.98
C PRO A 313 -5.80 -2.58 -29.48
N ALA A 314 -5.63 -2.43 -28.16
CA ALA A 314 -5.30 -1.16 -27.52
C ALA A 314 -3.86 -1.13 -26.98
N LEU A 315 -3.08 -2.22 -27.09
CA LEU A 315 -1.78 -2.32 -26.42
C LEU A 315 -0.74 -1.40 -27.08
N LYS A 316 -0.33 -0.36 -26.35
CA LYS A 316 0.63 0.65 -26.82
C LYS A 316 2.03 0.47 -26.25
N LYS A 317 2.13 -0.04 -25.01
CA LYS A 317 3.39 -0.26 -24.31
C LYS A 317 3.48 -1.71 -23.82
N LEU A 318 4.57 -2.38 -24.17
CA LEU A 318 4.89 -3.72 -23.71
C LEU A 318 6.31 -3.74 -23.13
N SER A 319 6.46 -4.24 -21.91
CA SER A 319 7.77 -4.48 -21.30
C SER A 319 8.02 -5.96 -21.07
N LEU A 320 9.16 -6.44 -21.60
CA LEU A 320 9.68 -7.81 -21.47
C LEU A 320 11.13 -7.77 -20.96
N ARG A 321 11.45 -6.80 -20.10
CA ARG A 321 12.80 -6.68 -19.51
C ARG A 321 13.07 -7.86 -18.58
N TYR A 322 14.33 -8.27 -18.48
CA TYR A 322 14.78 -9.36 -17.61
C TYR A 322 14.10 -10.74 -17.81
N CYS A 323 13.32 -10.93 -18.89
CA CYS A 323 12.79 -12.23 -19.29
C CYS A 323 13.90 -13.13 -19.88
N ASN A 324 14.77 -13.67 -19.03
CA ASN A 324 16.01 -14.37 -19.41
C ASN A 324 15.82 -15.60 -20.31
N HIS A 325 14.63 -16.19 -20.27
CA HIS A 325 14.28 -17.43 -20.98
C HIS A 325 13.54 -17.18 -22.30
N LEU A 326 13.15 -15.94 -22.59
CA LEU A 326 12.45 -15.59 -23.82
C LEU A 326 13.45 -15.43 -24.97
N LYS A 327 13.71 -16.53 -25.68
CA LYS A 327 14.75 -16.59 -26.73
C LYS A 327 14.34 -15.95 -28.05
N ARG A 328 13.04 -15.90 -28.33
CA ARG A 328 12.44 -15.39 -29.57
C ARG A 328 11.11 -14.73 -29.26
N LEU A 329 10.69 -13.81 -30.14
CA LEU A 329 9.33 -13.27 -30.15
C LEU A 329 8.50 -14.10 -31.16
N PRO A 330 7.22 -14.40 -30.90
CA PRO A 330 6.38 -15.12 -31.85
C PRO A 330 6.10 -14.30 -33.10
N ASP A 331 5.90 -14.96 -34.24
CA ASP A 331 5.61 -14.32 -35.54
C ASP A 331 4.34 -13.47 -35.51
N ALA A 332 3.39 -13.83 -34.63
CA ALA A 332 2.16 -13.09 -34.36
C ALA A 332 2.41 -11.67 -33.83
N PHE A 333 3.62 -11.29 -33.39
CA PHE A 333 3.91 -9.91 -32.96
C PHE A 333 3.51 -8.88 -34.01
N VAL A 334 3.54 -9.21 -35.30
CA VAL A 334 3.06 -8.32 -36.38
C VAL A 334 1.60 -7.86 -36.20
N GLU A 335 0.79 -8.61 -35.46
CA GLU A 335 -0.63 -8.32 -35.16
C GLU A 335 -0.81 -7.24 -34.08
N LEU A 336 0.27 -6.79 -33.43
CA LEU A 336 0.23 -5.70 -32.45
C LEU A 336 0.08 -4.33 -33.14
N GLU A 337 -1.11 -4.08 -33.69
CA GLU A 337 -1.41 -2.91 -34.52
C GLU A 337 -1.28 -1.56 -33.80
N ALA A 338 -1.42 -1.57 -32.47
CA ALA A 338 -1.36 -0.38 -31.63
C ALA A 338 -0.02 -0.17 -30.92
N LEU A 339 0.92 -1.12 -31.00
CA LEU A 339 2.15 -1.07 -30.21
C LEU A 339 3.07 0.07 -30.67
N GLU A 340 3.36 1.00 -29.76
CA GLU A 340 4.20 2.18 -30.01
C GLU A 340 5.55 2.10 -29.30
N GLU A 341 5.61 1.38 -28.18
CA GLU A 341 6.77 1.33 -27.29
C GLU A 341 7.02 -0.09 -26.75
N LEU A 342 8.23 -0.59 -26.99
CA LEU A 342 8.63 -1.95 -26.61
C LEU A 342 9.97 -1.92 -25.85
N TYR A 343 10.01 -2.61 -24.71
CA TYR A 343 11.23 -2.84 -23.95
C TYR A 343 11.59 -4.33 -24.00
N LEU A 344 12.82 -4.64 -24.42
CA LEU A 344 13.31 -6.00 -24.54
C LEU A 344 14.62 -6.20 -23.81
N ASP A 345 14.82 -7.42 -23.34
CA ASP A 345 16.11 -7.89 -22.90
C ASP A 345 16.91 -8.54 -24.03
N VAL A 346 17.94 -7.86 -24.51
CA VAL A 346 18.73 -8.35 -25.65
C VAL A 346 19.57 -9.57 -25.29
N MET A 347 19.99 -9.72 -24.04
CA MET A 347 20.81 -10.87 -23.64
C MET A 347 20.06 -12.19 -23.77
N ALA A 348 18.73 -12.16 -23.57
CA ALA A 348 17.88 -13.34 -23.69
C ALA A 348 17.72 -13.78 -25.15
N LEU A 349 17.63 -12.84 -26.10
CA LEU A 349 17.32 -13.10 -27.50
C LEU A 349 18.50 -13.73 -28.26
N GLU A 350 18.25 -14.76 -29.06
CA GLU A 350 19.28 -15.43 -29.87
C GLU A 350 19.84 -14.52 -30.98
N SER A 351 18.98 -13.70 -31.57
CA SER A 351 19.31 -12.77 -32.66
C SER A 351 18.37 -11.55 -32.64
N PHE A 352 18.57 -10.62 -33.57
CA PHE A 352 17.63 -9.51 -33.74
C PHE A 352 16.24 -10.05 -34.15
N PRO A 353 15.15 -9.69 -33.47
CA PRO A 353 13.82 -10.19 -33.79
C PRO A 353 13.26 -9.50 -35.05
N GLU A 354 13.45 -10.13 -36.22
CA GLU A 354 13.02 -9.58 -37.52
C GLU A 354 11.52 -9.24 -37.60
N VAL A 355 10.68 -9.91 -36.80
CA VAL A 355 9.25 -9.58 -36.69
C VAL A 355 8.99 -8.11 -36.34
N LEU A 356 9.90 -7.47 -35.59
CA LEU A 356 9.77 -6.06 -35.21
C LEU A 356 9.86 -5.10 -36.41
N THR A 357 10.51 -5.51 -37.51
CA THR A 357 10.63 -4.69 -38.73
C THR A 357 9.29 -4.50 -39.45
N ARG A 358 8.31 -5.36 -39.13
CA ARG A 358 6.97 -5.38 -39.73
C ARG A 358 5.91 -4.70 -38.87
N LEU A 359 6.26 -4.22 -37.67
CA LEU A 359 5.30 -3.57 -36.78
C LEU A 359 4.88 -2.21 -37.34
N PRO A 360 3.57 -1.96 -37.52
CA PRO A 360 3.10 -0.79 -38.27
C PRO A 360 3.23 0.53 -37.51
N ARG A 361 3.34 0.49 -36.18
CA ARG A 361 3.32 1.69 -35.30
C ARG A 361 4.45 1.75 -34.29
N LEU A 362 5.38 0.79 -34.28
CA LEU A 362 6.44 0.78 -33.28
C LEU A 362 7.39 1.97 -33.50
N LYS A 363 7.37 2.92 -32.56
CA LYS A 363 8.15 4.17 -32.63
C LYS A 363 9.36 4.13 -31.70
N LYS A 364 9.27 3.38 -30.60
CA LYS A 364 10.29 3.33 -29.56
C LYS A 364 10.66 1.88 -29.26
N LEU A 365 11.95 1.57 -29.34
CA LEU A 365 12.49 0.26 -29.01
C LEU A 365 13.66 0.40 -28.04
N TRP A 366 13.47 -0.05 -26.82
CA TRP A 366 14.46 0.04 -25.76
C TRP A 366 15.06 -1.32 -25.47
N LEU A 367 16.38 -1.40 -25.62
CA LEU A 367 17.15 -2.63 -25.45
C LEU A 367 17.86 -2.54 -24.10
N TRP A 368 17.40 -3.33 -23.12
CA TRP A 368 17.78 -3.15 -21.72
C TRP A 368 19.20 -3.63 -21.43
N ARG A 369 19.42 -4.93 -21.22
CA ARG A 369 20.75 -5.48 -20.92
C ARG A 369 21.56 -5.81 -22.17
N PHE A 370 22.83 -5.43 -22.18
CA PHE A 370 23.76 -5.70 -23.29
C PHE A 370 25.20 -6.01 -22.87
N PHE A 371 25.38 -6.72 -21.75
CA PHE A 371 26.71 -7.11 -21.26
C PHE A 371 27.42 -8.11 -22.19
N LYS A 372 28.74 -7.94 -22.36
CA LYS A 372 29.63 -8.88 -23.07
C LYS A 372 29.19 -9.20 -24.51
N MET A 373 28.52 -8.28 -25.18
CA MET A 373 28.11 -8.47 -26.58
C MET A 373 29.32 -8.40 -27.52
N THR A 374 29.37 -9.33 -28.48
CA THR A 374 30.38 -9.28 -29.55
C THR A 374 30.05 -8.15 -30.53
N PRO A 375 31.04 -7.51 -31.18
CA PRO A 375 30.79 -6.48 -32.18
C PRO A 375 29.83 -6.92 -33.29
N GLY A 376 29.89 -8.19 -33.71
CA GLY A 376 28.97 -8.75 -34.71
C GLY A 376 27.52 -8.80 -34.23
N ARG A 377 27.26 -9.14 -32.96
CA ARG A 377 25.90 -9.14 -32.40
C ARG A 377 25.36 -7.71 -32.28
N VAL A 378 26.20 -6.75 -31.90
CA VAL A 378 25.83 -5.32 -31.88
C VAL A 378 25.54 -4.82 -33.30
N GLN A 379 26.34 -5.20 -34.30
CA GLN A 379 26.07 -4.87 -35.71
C GLN A 379 24.71 -5.42 -36.15
N GLY A 380 24.40 -6.68 -35.84
CA GLY A 380 23.10 -7.27 -36.17
C GLY A 380 21.91 -6.52 -35.56
N LEU A 381 22.05 -6.01 -34.33
CA LEU A 381 21.04 -5.14 -33.72
C LEU A 381 20.94 -3.81 -34.44
N VAL A 382 22.05 -3.12 -34.68
CA VAL A 382 22.08 -1.83 -35.37
C VAL A 382 21.48 -1.93 -36.78
N ASP A 383 21.81 -2.99 -37.52
CA ASP A 383 21.24 -3.25 -38.85
C ASP A 383 19.73 -3.50 -38.76
N GLY A 384 19.29 -4.27 -37.77
CA GLY A 384 17.87 -4.50 -37.48
C GLY A 384 17.12 -3.20 -37.17
N LEU A 385 17.69 -2.35 -36.31
CA LEU A 385 17.18 -1.01 -36.04
C LEU A 385 17.08 -0.16 -37.30
N GLY A 386 17.96 -0.37 -38.30
CA GLY A 386 17.93 0.24 -39.63
C GLY A 386 16.87 -0.30 -40.59
N ARG A 387 16.33 -1.49 -40.34
CA ARG A 387 15.24 -2.08 -41.13
C ARG A 387 13.84 -1.68 -40.66
N MET A 388 13.69 -1.10 -39.47
CA MET A 388 12.41 -0.67 -38.88
C MET A 388 11.92 0.74 -39.31
N PRO A 389 11.06 0.89 -40.34
CA PRO A 389 10.79 2.18 -40.99
C PRO A 389 10.14 3.24 -40.09
N THR A 390 9.38 2.83 -39.07
CA THR A 390 8.65 3.72 -38.15
C THR A 390 9.44 4.09 -36.91
N LEU A 391 10.62 3.47 -36.71
CA LEU A 391 11.39 3.62 -35.49
C LEU A 391 12.01 5.01 -35.41
N THR A 392 11.74 5.71 -34.32
CA THR A 392 12.23 7.07 -34.07
C THR A 392 13.09 7.16 -32.82
N HIS A 393 12.86 6.30 -31.83
CA HIS A 393 13.65 6.27 -30.61
C HIS A 393 14.18 4.86 -30.41
N ALA A 394 15.47 4.75 -30.16
CA ALA A 394 16.05 3.49 -29.73
C ALA A 394 17.09 3.74 -28.65
N GLY A 395 17.54 2.70 -27.98
CA GLY A 395 18.64 2.85 -27.06
C GLY A 395 19.07 1.57 -26.39
N PHE A 396 20.28 1.61 -25.88
CA PHE A 396 20.84 0.58 -25.01
C PHE A 396 20.89 1.13 -23.59
N LEU A 397 20.23 0.49 -22.62
CA LEU A 397 19.91 1.14 -21.34
C LEU A 397 20.66 0.64 -20.11
N GLN A 398 21.15 -0.60 -20.10
CA GLN A 398 21.96 -1.13 -19.00
C GLN A 398 23.05 -2.06 -19.53
N GLY A 399 24.32 -1.72 -19.35
CA GLY A 399 25.38 -2.58 -19.84
C GLY A 399 26.77 -2.00 -19.83
N GLU A 400 27.64 -2.67 -20.56
CA GLU A 400 28.96 -2.20 -20.96
C GLU A 400 29.15 -2.48 -22.45
N LEU A 401 29.66 -1.51 -23.20
CA LEU A 401 30.02 -1.71 -24.60
C LEU A 401 31.53 -1.64 -24.76
N SER A 402 32.14 -2.76 -25.18
CA SER A 402 33.58 -2.82 -25.42
C SER A 402 33.98 -2.12 -26.72
N ALA A 403 33.18 -2.26 -27.78
CA ALA A 403 33.34 -1.55 -29.05
C ALA A 403 32.03 -1.51 -29.84
N LEU A 404 31.73 -0.39 -30.51
CA LEU A 404 30.67 -0.31 -31.50
C LEU A 404 31.08 -0.98 -32.80
N PRO A 405 30.12 -1.52 -33.54
CA PRO A 405 30.38 -2.11 -34.84
C PRO A 405 30.76 -1.04 -35.88
N GLY A 406 31.33 -1.46 -37.02
CA GLY A 406 31.87 -0.53 -38.03
C GLY A 406 30.81 0.36 -38.69
N GLY A 407 29.61 -0.18 -38.95
CA GLY A 407 28.53 0.53 -39.62
C GLY A 407 27.46 1.02 -38.65
N LEU A 408 27.38 2.34 -38.46
CA LEU A 408 26.34 3.00 -37.63
C LEU A 408 25.35 3.84 -38.44
N ALA A 409 25.51 3.90 -39.76
CA ALA A 409 24.60 4.61 -40.68
C ALA A 409 23.12 4.27 -40.47
N PRO A 410 22.72 3.02 -40.14
CA PRO A 410 21.34 2.69 -39.77
C PRO A 410 20.68 3.60 -38.71
N LEU A 411 21.48 4.16 -37.80
CA LEU A 411 20.97 4.97 -36.68
C LEU A 411 20.64 6.41 -37.09
N ALA A 412 21.12 6.89 -38.24
CA ALA A 412 21.05 8.30 -38.65
C ALA A 412 19.61 8.85 -38.76
N ARG A 413 18.62 7.97 -38.95
CA ARG A 413 17.19 8.34 -39.04
C ARG A 413 16.51 8.53 -37.67
N LEU A 414 17.16 8.08 -36.60
CA LEU A 414 16.55 8.12 -35.27
C LEU A 414 16.45 9.56 -34.79
N LYS A 415 15.28 9.88 -34.22
CA LYS A 415 15.04 11.12 -33.49
C LYS A 415 15.73 11.14 -32.14
N GLN A 416 16.00 9.98 -31.57
CA GLN A 416 16.73 9.84 -30.34
C GLN A 416 17.43 8.49 -30.28
N PHE A 417 18.67 8.50 -29.82
CA PHE A 417 19.38 7.31 -29.39
C PHE A 417 19.84 7.48 -27.94
N LYS A 418 19.27 6.69 -27.02
CA LYS A 418 19.64 6.73 -25.60
C LYS A 418 20.68 5.67 -25.28
N LEU A 419 21.68 6.07 -24.50
CA LEU A 419 22.71 5.19 -23.96
C LEU A 419 22.77 5.34 -22.44
N GLY A 420 22.06 4.45 -21.75
CA GLY A 420 22.22 4.22 -20.32
C GLY A 420 23.38 3.24 -20.13
N LEU A 421 24.58 3.79 -19.92
CA LEU A 421 25.80 3.00 -19.78
C LEU A 421 26.53 3.42 -18.52
N GLU A 422 26.97 2.43 -17.74
CA GLU A 422 27.84 2.68 -16.58
C GLU A 422 29.21 3.19 -17.02
N ARG A 423 29.70 2.73 -18.19
CA ARG A 423 30.97 3.17 -18.77
C ARG A 423 30.97 3.08 -20.30
N ILE A 424 31.24 4.20 -20.97
CA ILE A 424 31.49 4.23 -22.43
C ILE A 424 32.90 4.72 -22.69
N PRO A 425 33.70 4.04 -23.53
CA PRO A 425 34.94 4.60 -24.03
C PRO A 425 34.64 5.89 -24.82
N GLN A 426 35.29 7.01 -24.47
CA GLN A 426 35.14 8.29 -25.18
C GLN A 426 35.26 8.21 -26.72
N PRO A 427 36.13 7.35 -27.31
CA PRO A 427 36.15 7.15 -28.76
C PRO A 427 34.82 6.65 -29.34
N GLU A 428 34.11 5.80 -28.62
CA GLU A 428 32.84 5.21 -29.07
C GLU A 428 31.70 6.23 -28.98
N VAL A 429 31.70 7.10 -27.96
CA VAL A 429 30.77 8.25 -27.89
C VAL A 429 30.92 9.12 -29.12
N LYS A 430 32.15 9.50 -29.49
CA LYS A 430 32.42 10.32 -30.69
C LYS A 430 31.96 9.63 -31.98
N ARG A 431 32.10 8.30 -32.07
CA ARG A 431 31.60 7.53 -33.23
C ARG A 431 30.08 7.57 -33.33
N LEU A 432 29.36 7.51 -32.21
CA LEU A 432 27.90 7.66 -32.19
C LEU A 432 27.46 9.07 -32.51
N GLU A 433 28.13 10.09 -31.96
CA GLU A 433 27.87 11.50 -32.26
C GLU A 433 28.06 11.80 -33.76
N ALA A 434 29.05 11.17 -34.40
CA ALA A 434 29.27 11.31 -35.84
C ALA A 434 28.23 10.55 -36.68
N ALA A 435 27.67 9.45 -36.17
CA ALA A 435 26.69 8.63 -36.88
C ALA A 435 25.25 9.15 -36.74
N LEU A 436 24.97 9.95 -35.71
CA LEU A 436 23.67 10.51 -35.40
C LEU A 436 23.63 12.01 -35.76
N PRO A 437 22.48 12.55 -36.16
CA PRO A 437 22.35 14.00 -36.28
C PRO A 437 22.62 14.71 -34.93
N PRO A 438 23.07 15.98 -34.94
CA PRO A 438 23.35 16.73 -33.71
C PRO A 438 22.17 16.75 -32.74
N GLY A 439 22.45 16.55 -31.44
CA GLY A 439 21.45 16.56 -30.37
C GLY A 439 20.56 15.31 -30.27
N ARG A 440 20.84 14.27 -31.06
CA ARG A 440 20.04 13.02 -31.05
C ARG A 440 20.57 11.97 -30.07
N LEU A 441 21.86 12.02 -29.71
CA LEU A 441 22.49 11.13 -28.74
C LEU A 441 22.24 11.63 -27.31
N HIS A 442 21.71 10.77 -26.45
CA HIS A 442 21.53 11.04 -25.03
C HIS A 442 22.32 10.02 -24.23
N VAL A 443 23.29 10.48 -23.44
CA VAL A 443 24.15 9.63 -22.61
C VAL A 443 23.80 9.84 -21.14
N GLY A 444 23.53 8.75 -20.42
CA GLY A 444 23.09 8.78 -19.03
C GLY A 444 21.82 7.97 -18.78
N TYR A 445 21.58 7.67 -17.50
CA TYR A 445 20.39 6.98 -17.03
C TYR A 445 19.13 7.83 -17.13
#